data_AF-A0A5K1BGY4-F1
#
_entry.id   AF-A0A5K1BGY4-F1
#
_cell.length_a   1.000
_cell.length_b   1.000
_cell.length_c   1.000
_cell.angle_alpha   90.00
_cell.angle_beta   90.00
_cell.angle_gamma   90.00
#
_symmetry.space_group_name_H-M   'P 1'
#
loop_
_entity.id
_entity.type
_entity.pdbx_description
1 polymer ?
#
loop_
_entity_poly.entity_id
_entity_poly.type
_entity_poly.pdbx_seq_one_letter_code
_entity_poly.pdbx_strand_id
1 'polypeptide(L)'
;DWYSAKLIQHADAVLASATSVFKNNQDGQLNSVLLVAKVGGVHWWYRTPSHAAELTAGYYNTATRDGYDPLGTVLSRHRAALHIP
;
A
#
# COMPACT_ATOMS: atom_id res chain seq x y z
N ASP A 1 5.37 7.16 13.74
CA ASP A 1 6.48 6.21 13.49
C ASP A 1 7.12 6.50 12.17
N TRP A 2 8.43 6.68 12.18
CA TRP A 2 9.19 7.12 11.02
C TRP A 2 9.29 6.01 9.95
N TYR A 3 9.57 4.77 10.33
CA TYR A 3 9.85 3.69 9.39
C TYR A 3 8.65 3.32 8.52
N SER A 4 7.49 3.04 9.12
CA SER A 4 6.27 2.75 8.38
C SER A 4 5.74 3.97 7.62
N ALA A 5 5.88 5.18 8.18
CA ALA A 5 5.51 6.40 7.46
C ALA A 5 6.33 6.60 6.18
N LYS A 6 7.62 6.21 6.18
CA LYS A 6 8.45 6.26 4.96
C LYS A 6 7.94 5.32 3.87
N LEU A 7 7.48 4.12 4.23
CA LEU A 7 6.85 3.19 3.27
C LEU A 7 5.58 3.79 2.66
N ILE A 8 4.71 4.37 3.48
CA ILE A 8 3.47 5.01 3.02
C ILE A 8 3.76 6.22 2.12
N GLN A 9 4.70 7.08 2.51
CA GLN A 9 5.14 8.23 1.69
C GLN A 9 5.71 7.78 0.35
N HIS A 10 6.50 6.71 0.35
CA HIS A 10 7.04 6.15 -0.88
C HIS A 10 5.94 5.63 -1.81
N ALA A 11 4.97 4.87 -1.27
CA ALA A 11 3.83 4.39 -2.04
C ALA A 11 3.02 5.54 -2.65
N ASP A 12 2.75 6.60 -1.88
CA ASP A 12 2.03 7.80 -2.35
C ASP A 12 2.76 8.50 -3.49
N ALA A 13 4.09 8.66 -3.39
CA ALA A 13 4.90 9.28 -4.42
C ALA A 13 4.92 8.46 -5.72
N VAL A 14 5.13 7.14 -5.62
CA VAL A 14 5.17 6.24 -6.79
C VAL A 14 3.81 6.20 -7.49
N LEU A 15 2.72 6.08 -6.72
CA LEU A 15 1.36 6.06 -7.27
C LEU A 15 0.98 7.42 -7.87
N ALA A 16 1.42 8.54 -7.29
CA ALA A 16 1.22 9.86 -7.89
C ALA A 16 1.91 9.96 -9.26
N SER A 17 3.16 9.50 -9.37
CA SER A 17 3.88 9.45 -10.65
C SER A 17 3.18 8.52 -11.66
N ALA A 18 2.81 7.31 -11.25
CA ALA A 18 2.11 6.37 -12.13
C ALA A 18 0.76 6.94 -12.60
N THR A 19 -0.03 7.49 -11.68
CA THR A 19 -1.32 8.10 -12.00
C THR A 19 -1.15 9.28 -12.96
N SER A 20 -0.08 10.07 -12.83
CA SER A 20 0.20 11.16 -13.77
C SER A 20 0.48 10.68 -15.20
N VAL A 21 1.20 9.55 -15.35
CA VAL A 21 1.54 8.97 -16.66
C VAL A 21 0.34 8.27 -17.29
N PHE A 22 -0.45 7.54 -16.50
CA PHE A 22 -1.54 6.70 -17.00
C PHE A 22 -2.91 7.39 -17.00
N LYS A 23 -3.03 8.63 -16.49
CA LYS A 23 -4.27 9.43 -16.47
C LYS A 23 -4.94 9.58 -17.84
N ASN A 24 -4.16 9.73 -18.90
CA ASN A 24 -4.67 9.93 -20.27
C ASN A 24 -5.37 8.68 -20.84
N ASN A 25 -5.21 7.52 -20.22
CA ASN A 25 -5.86 6.28 -20.65
C ASN A 25 -7.19 6.01 -19.91
N GLN A 26 -7.59 6.86 -18.96
CA GLN A 26 -8.76 6.62 -18.09
C GLN A 26 -10.07 7.26 -18.60
N ASP A 27 -10.02 8.22 -19.52
CA ASP A 27 -11.22 8.83 -20.12
C ASP A 27 -11.68 8.05 -21.36
N GLY A 28 -12.49 7.01 -21.12
CA GLY A 28 -13.38 6.43 -22.14
C GLY A 28 -12.74 5.71 -23.33
N GLN A 29 -11.42 5.52 -23.34
CA GLN A 29 -10.73 4.76 -24.40
C GLN A 29 -10.56 3.28 -24.03
N LEU A 30 -10.54 2.42 -25.06
CA LEU A 30 -10.41 0.95 -25.01
C LEU A 30 -9.21 0.40 -24.19
N ASN A 31 -8.31 1.26 -23.68
CA ASN A 31 -7.03 0.90 -23.06
C ASN A 31 -6.87 1.46 -21.63
N SER A 32 -7.91 1.44 -20.80
CA SER A 32 -7.80 1.84 -19.39
C SER A 32 -6.82 0.94 -18.62
N VAL A 33 -5.78 1.55 -18.05
CA VAL A 33 -4.77 0.87 -17.23
C VAL A 33 -5.17 0.92 -15.76
N LEU A 34 -5.34 -0.25 -15.14
CA LEU A 34 -5.54 -0.37 -13.70
C LEU A 34 -4.19 -0.37 -12.98
N LEU A 35 -4.00 0.59 -12.08
CA LEU A 35 -2.85 0.58 -11.18
C LEU A 35 -3.09 -0.40 -10.04
N VAL A 36 -2.11 -1.25 -9.76
CA VAL A 36 -2.19 -2.26 -8.69
C VAL A 36 -0.94 -2.17 -7.83
N ALA A 37 -1.11 -2.04 -6.52
CA ALA A 37 -0.02 -2.17 -5.56
C ALA A 37 -0.01 -3.58 -4.97
N LYS A 38 1.15 -4.22 -5.00
CA LYS A 38 1.35 -5.54 -4.38
C LYS A 38 1.87 -5.39 -2.96
N VAL A 39 1.20 -6.02 -2.01
CA VAL A 39 1.58 -6.04 -0.60
C VAL A 39 2.04 -7.44 -0.24
N GLY A 40 3.20 -7.55 0.42
CA GLY A 40 3.70 -8.84 0.89
C GLY A 40 2.88 -9.37 2.06
N GLY A 41 2.39 -10.61 1.96
CA GLY A 41 1.68 -11.31 3.04
C GLY A 41 2.64 -11.83 4.12
N VAL A 42 2.87 -11.03 5.16
CA VAL A 42 3.78 -11.37 6.27
C VAL A 42 2.98 -11.98 7.43
N HIS A 43 2.74 -13.30 7.35
CA HIS A 43 1.87 -14.00 8.29
C HIS A 43 2.61 -14.63 9.49
N TRP A 44 3.91 -14.90 9.36
CA TRP A 44 4.69 -15.45 10.47
C TRP A 44 4.89 -14.39 11.56
N TRP A 45 4.87 -14.81 12.83
CA TRP A 45 4.84 -13.94 14.01
C TRP A 45 3.59 -13.07 14.20
N TYR A 46 2.57 -13.20 13.35
CA TYR A 46 1.32 -12.43 13.47
C TYR A 46 0.59 -12.66 14.80
N ARG A 47 0.61 -13.89 15.35
CA ARG A 47 -0.04 -14.21 16.64
C ARG A 47 0.81 -13.84 17.86
N THR A 48 1.92 -13.13 17.68
CA THR A 48 2.77 -12.71 18.79
C THR A 48 2.56 -11.23 19.09
N PRO A 49 2.64 -10.79 20.35
CA PRO A 49 2.39 -9.39 20.71
C PRO A 49 3.27 -8.39 19.95
N SER A 50 4.45 -8.82 19.53
CA SER A 50 5.42 -7.97 18.84
C SER A 50 5.16 -7.80 17.35
N HIS A 51 4.40 -8.70 16.69
CA HIS A 51 4.23 -8.69 15.24
C HIS A 51 5.57 -8.51 14.47
N ALA A 52 6.65 -9.11 15.00
CA ALA A 52 8.02 -8.70 14.68
C ALA A 52 8.33 -8.68 13.17
N ALA A 53 7.83 -9.67 12.43
CA ALA A 53 8.04 -9.72 10.99
C ALA A 53 7.34 -8.58 10.23
N GLU A 54 6.09 -8.25 10.59
CA GLU A 54 5.34 -7.14 10.01
C GLU A 54 6.07 -5.80 10.27
N LEU A 55 6.55 -5.60 11.49
CA LEU A 55 7.31 -4.40 11.87
C LEU A 55 8.59 -4.25 11.03
N THR A 56 9.34 -5.33 10.84
CA THR A 56 10.57 -5.30 10.01
C THR A 56 10.28 -5.08 8.52
N ALA A 57 9.14 -5.57 8.04
CA ALA A 57 8.66 -5.33 6.67
C ALA A 57 8.17 -3.90 6.44
N GLY A 58 7.98 -3.12 7.51
CA GLY A 58 7.51 -1.74 7.46
C GLY A 58 6.00 -1.58 7.68
N TYR A 59 5.27 -2.67 7.91
CA TYR A 59 3.87 -2.62 8.33
C TYR A 59 3.83 -2.42 9.84
N TYR A 60 3.51 -1.21 10.28
CA TYR A 60 3.41 -0.95 11.71
C TYR A 60 2.07 -1.42 12.27
N ASN A 61 1.92 -2.74 12.33
CA ASN A 61 0.76 -3.45 12.85
C ASN A 61 1.02 -3.86 14.31
N THR A 62 0.06 -3.58 15.20
CA THR A 62 0.14 -3.98 16.62
C THR A 62 -1.24 -4.37 17.13
N ALA A 63 -1.33 -4.92 18.34
CA ALA A 63 -2.60 -5.29 18.96
C ALA A 63 -3.64 -4.15 19.08
N THR A 64 -3.21 -2.88 19.00
CA THR A 64 -4.09 -1.70 19.12
C THR A 64 -4.09 -0.81 17.87
N ARG A 65 -3.34 -1.19 16.83
CA ARG A 65 -3.16 -0.38 15.63
C ARG A 65 -3.16 -1.25 14.39
N ASP A 66 -4.07 -0.92 13.46
CA ASP A 66 -4.04 -1.45 12.11
C ASP A 66 -2.90 -0.81 11.30
N GLY A 67 -1.92 -1.62 10.92
CA GLY A 67 -0.77 -1.19 10.12
C GLY A 67 -1.04 -1.03 8.62
N TYR A 68 -2.16 -1.58 8.13
CA TYR A 68 -2.52 -1.61 6.71
C TYR A 68 -3.51 -0.50 6.32
N ASP A 69 -4.29 0.01 7.28
CA ASP A 69 -5.26 1.11 7.04
C ASP A 69 -4.65 2.35 6.35
N PRO A 70 -3.45 2.85 6.74
CA PRO A 70 -2.82 3.98 6.05
C PRO A 70 -2.50 3.69 4.58
N LEU A 71 -2.19 2.44 4.24
CA LEU A 71 -1.93 2.03 2.87
C LEU A 71 -3.23 2.00 2.05
N GLY A 72 -4.32 1.49 2.63
CA GLY A 72 -5.65 1.54 2.00
C GLY A 72 -6.07 2.97 1.66
N THR A 73 -5.81 3.92 2.57
CA THR A 73 -6.05 5.36 2.33
C THR A 73 -5.26 5.88 1.13
N VAL A 74 -3.97 5.57 1.03
CA VAL A 74 -3.14 5.99 -0.12
C VAL A 74 -3.62 5.36 -1.43
N LEU A 75 -3.96 4.08 -1.43
CA LEU A 75 -4.45 3.39 -2.64
C LEU A 75 -5.77 3.99 -3.13
N SER A 76 -6.70 4.28 -2.21
CA SER A 76 -7.98 4.91 -2.55
C SER A 76 -7.80 6.27 -3.22
N ARG A 77 -6.84 7.07 -2.74
CA ARG A 77 -6.50 8.40 -3.30
C ARG A 77 -6.09 8.32 -4.77
N HIS A 78 -5.37 7.27 -5.15
CA HIS A 78 -4.85 7.06 -6.51
C HIS A 78 -5.70 6.12 -7.36
N ARG A 79 -6.87 5.69 -6.87
CA ARG A 79 -7.72 4.67 -7.53
C ARG A 79 -6.93 3.40 -7.90
N ALA A 80 -5.98 3.04 -7.04
CA ALA A 80 -5.18 1.84 -7.21
C ALA A 80 -5.83 0.66 -6.49
N ALA A 81 -5.78 -0.52 -7.11
CA ALA A 81 -6.20 -1.75 -6.48
C ALA A 81 -5.09 -2.31 -5.57
N LEU A 82 -5.51 -3.03 -4.54
CA LEU A 82 -4.63 -3.79 -3.66
C LEU A 82 -4.56 -5.25 -4.15
N HIS A 83 -3.34 -5.78 -4.26
CA HIS A 83 -3.10 -7.20 -4.52
C HIS A 83 -2.30 -7.82 -3.38
N ILE A 84 -2.84 -8.89 -2.80
CA ILE A 84 -2.23 -9.66 -1.71
C ILE A 84 -2.04 -11.09 -2.21
N PRO A 85 -0.82 -11.67 -2.09
CA PRO A 85 -0.53 -13.04 -2.48
C PRO A 85 -1.06 -14.08 -1.47
#